data_AF-A0AAU2FFW1-F1
#
_entry.id   AF-A0AAU2FFW1-F1
#
_cell.length_a   1.000
_cell.length_b   1.000
_cell.length_c   1.000
_cell.angle_alpha   90.00
_cell.angle_beta   90.00
_cell.angle_gamma   90.00
#
_symmetry.space_group_name_H-M   'P 1'
#
loop_
_entity.id
_entity.type
_entity.pdbx_description
1 polymer ?
#
loop_
_entity_poly.entity_id
_entity_poly.type
_entity_poly.pdbx_seq_one_letter_code
_entity_poly.pdbx_strand_id
1 'polypeptide(L)'
;MNVRRVLTTTLAAITPLTSALLLAVAAPAATAAANPCGFYETGSDAYYNHCTSDGSRIVIEVEVFGPNYEKCVGPGDTWLGSSSKIDGAFYVGRLC
;
A
#
# COMPACT_ATOMS: atom_id res chain seq x y z
N MET A 1 -49.44 66.39 27.27
CA MET A 1 -50.35 65.40 26.63
C MET A 1 -49.70 64.93 25.35
N ASN A 2 -49.35 63.65 25.24
CA ASN A 2 -49.50 62.88 24.00
C ASN A 2 -49.22 61.39 24.26
N VAL A 3 -50.14 60.60 23.73
CA VAL A 3 -50.38 59.18 23.95
C VAL A 3 -49.38 58.35 23.14
N ARG A 4 -49.30 57.05 23.48
CA ARG A 4 -48.99 55.88 22.63
C ARG A 4 -47.59 55.32 22.93
N ARG A 5 -47.38 54.01 23.05
CA ARG A 5 -48.12 52.88 22.47
C ARG A 5 -47.72 51.61 23.22
N VAL A 6 -48.70 50.79 23.55
CA VAL A 6 -48.53 49.38 23.92
C VAL A 6 -47.91 48.64 22.73
N LEU A 7 -46.86 47.85 22.95
CA LEU A 7 -46.51 46.76 22.04
C LEU A 7 -46.37 45.45 22.83
N THR A 8 -47.35 44.60 22.56
CA THR A 8 -47.49 43.19 22.88
C THR A 8 -46.26 42.38 22.49
N THR A 9 -45.73 41.64 23.46
CA THR A 9 -44.67 40.63 23.33
C THR A 9 -45.27 39.29 22.88
N THR A 10 -45.02 38.87 21.65
CA THR A 10 -45.31 37.50 21.19
C THR A 10 -44.06 36.65 21.20
N LEU A 11 -44.15 35.57 21.96
CA LEU A 11 -43.17 34.58 22.34
C LEU A 11 -42.65 33.79 21.11
N ALA A 12 -41.35 33.89 20.81
CA ALA A 12 -40.70 33.05 19.81
C ALA A 12 -40.33 31.71 20.44
N ALA A 13 -40.97 30.63 20.02
CA ALA A 13 -40.63 29.27 20.41
C ALA A 13 -39.34 28.83 19.71
N ILE A 14 -38.27 28.62 20.48
CA ILE A 14 -36.98 28.14 19.99
C ILE A 14 -36.91 26.65 20.28
N THR A 15 -37.07 25.81 19.24
CA THR A 15 -36.82 24.37 19.36
C THR A 15 -35.31 24.12 19.26
N PRO A 16 -34.68 23.40 20.21
CA PRO A 16 -33.29 23.01 20.06
C PRO A 16 -33.20 21.86 19.05
N LEU A 17 -32.62 22.14 17.88
CA LEU A 17 -32.16 21.11 16.95
C LEU A 17 -30.98 20.37 17.61
N THR A 18 -31.22 19.18 18.12
CA THR A 18 -30.16 18.29 18.61
C THR A 18 -29.46 17.64 17.41
N SER A 19 -28.34 18.23 17.00
CA SER A 19 -27.46 17.67 15.97
C SER A 19 -26.86 16.35 16.46
N ALA A 20 -27.36 15.23 15.93
CA ALA A 20 -26.75 13.92 16.13
C ALA A 20 -25.40 13.87 15.41
N LEU A 21 -24.32 13.86 16.20
CA LEU A 21 -22.95 13.70 15.69
C LEU A 21 -22.75 12.22 15.34
N LEU A 22 -22.81 11.86 14.05
CA LEU A 22 -22.40 10.53 13.59
C LEU A 22 -20.88 10.43 13.69
N LEU A 23 -20.36 9.69 14.68
CA LEU A 23 -18.96 9.28 14.68
C LEU A 23 -18.77 8.20 13.61
N ALA A 24 -18.25 8.61 12.45
CA ALA A 24 -17.75 7.67 11.45
C ALA A 24 -16.50 6.99 12.01
N VAL A 25 -16.62 5.73 12.42
CA VAL A 25 -15.48 4.88 12.76
C VAL A 25 -14.76 4.50 11.46
N ALA A 26 -13.58 5.08 11.24
CA ALA A 26 -12.73 4.69 10.13
C ALA A 26 -12.29 3.22 10.30
N ALA A 27 -12.66 2.35 9.36
CA ALA A 27 -12.15 0.99 9.32
C ALA A 27 -10.63 1.03 9.08
N PRO A 28 -9.83 0.21 9.80
CA PRO A 28 -8.40 0.13 9.54
C PRO A 28 -8.18 -0.33 8.10
N ALA A 29 -7.36 0.42 7.36
CA ALA A 29 -6.97 0.04 6.01
C ALA A 29 -6.18 -1.27 6.07
N ALA A 30 -6.60 -2.28 5.31
CA ALA A 30 -5.86 -3.51 5.17
C ALA A 30 -4.48 -3.20 4.56
N THR A 31 -3.42 -3.55 5.28
CA THR A 31 -2.05 -3.45 4.77
C THR A 31 -1.83 -4.62 3.81
N ALA A 32 -1.37 -4.35 2.60
CA ALA A 32 -0.99 -5.40 1.67
C ALA A 32 0.12 -6.27 2.30
N ALA A 33 0.02 -7.58 2.17
CA ALA A 33 1.06 -8.50 2.65
C ALA A 33 2.37 -8.22 1.90
N ALA A 34 3.48 -8.20 2.64
CA ALA A 34 4.79 -8.03 2.03
C ALA A 34 5.16 -9.25 1.17
N ASN A 35 5.84 -9.01 0.05
CA ASN A 35 6.37 -10.09 -0.78
C ASN A 35 7.46 -10.87 -0.01
N PRO A 36 7.55 -12.20 -0.20
CA PRO A 36 8.59 -13.00 0.42
C PRO A 36 9.98 -12.58 -0.07
N CYS A 37 11.02 -12.84 0.72
CA CYS A 37 12.41 -12.58 0.33
C CYS A 37 12.92 -13.69 -0.60
N GLY A 38 13.77 -13.31 -1.56
CA GLY A 38 14.30 -14.22 -2.57
C GLY A 38 13.34 -14.41 -3.74
N PHE A 39 13.45 -15.55 -4.43
CA PHE A 39 12.61 -15.89 -5.56
C PHE A 39 11.18 -16.19 -5.13
N TYR A 40 10.22 -15.65 -5.86
CA TYR A 40 8.82 -15.99 -5.73
C TYR A 40 8.08 -15.81 -7.04
N GLU A 41 6.96 -16.49 -7.15
CA GLU A 41 6.08 -16.39 -8.31
C GLU A 41 4.71 -15.85 -7.90
N THR A 42 4.14 -15.08 -8.80
CA THR A 42 2.70 -14.82 -8.85
C THR A 42 2.10 -15.67 -9.97
N GLY A 43 0.78 -15.61 -10.16
CA GLY A 43 0.11 -16.45 -11.15
C GLY A 43 0.73 -16.42 -12.55
N SER A 44 1.24 -15.26 -13.02
CA SER A 44 1.80 -15.08 -14.36
C SER A 44 3.29 -14.76 -14.41
N ASP A 45 3.86 -14.31 -13.29
CA ASP A 45 5.13 -13.61 -13.26
C ASP A 45 6.04 -14.12 -12.15
N ALA A 46 7.34 -14.13 -12.44
CA ALA A 46 8.40 -14.50 -11.53
C ALA A 46 9.19 -13.26 -11.11
N TYR A 47 9.54 -13.21 -9.83
CA TYR A 47 10.20 -12.08 -9.19
C TYR A 47 11.33 -12.55 -8.28
N TYR A 48 12.25 -11.62 -7.98
CA TYR A 48 13.21 -11.76 -6.92
C TYR A 48 13.13 -10.53 -6.01
N ASN A 49 12.86 -10.73 -4.72
CA ASN A 49 12.83 -9.67 -3.73
C ASN A 49 14.13 -9.65 -2.92
N HIS A 50 14.93 -8.58 -3.07
CA HIS A 50 16.13 -8.37 -2.26
C HIS A 50 15.77 -7.62 -0.98
N CYS A 51 15.50 -8.36 0.09
CA CYS A 51 15.09 -7.84 1.39
C CYS A 51 16.23 -7.22 2.21
N THR A 52 16.85 -6.17 1.69
CA THR A 52 17.78 -5.33 2.46
C THR A 52 17.28 -3.89 2.53
N SER A 53 17.80 -3.14 3.50
CA SER A 53 17.60 -1.69 3.63
C SER A 53 18.89 -0.88 3.50
N ASP A 54 20.03 -1.56 3.34
CA ASP A 54 21.36 -0.94 3.27
C ASP A 54 21.72 -0.38 1.87
N GLY A 55 20.83 -0.55 0.88
CA GLY A 55 21.07 -0.10 -0.49
C GLY A 55 21.96 -1.04 -1.30
N SER A 56 22.43 -2.17 -0.74
CA SER A 56 23.30 -3.10 -1.45
C SER A 56 22.59 -3.71 -2.65
N ARG A 57 23.36 -3.94 -3.72
CA ARG A 57 22.89 -4.67 -4.90
C ARG A 57 23.66 -5.97 -4.98
N ILE A 58 22.95 -7.02 -5.37
CA ILE A 58 23.47 -8.38 -5.41
C ILE A 58 23.33 -8.95 -6.82
N VAL A 59 24.22 -9.86 -7.17
CA VAL A 59 24.06 -10.68 -8.36
C VAL A 59 23.24 -11.91 -8.01
N ILE A 60 22.20 -12.16 -8.79
CA ILE A 60 21.43 -13.40 -8.77
C ILE A 60 21.71 -14.19 -10.05
N GLU A 61 21.70 -15.51 -9.95
CA GLU A 61 21.55 -16.38 -11.11
C GLU A 61 20.05 -16.63 -11.31
N VAL A 62 19.58 -16.41 -12.53
CA VAL A 62 18.20 -16.68 -12.94
C VAL A 62 18.20 -17.95 -13.77
N GLU A 63 17.44 -18.93 -13.28
CA GLU A 63 17.24 -20.21 -13.94
C GLU A 63 16.08 -20.07 -14.92
N VAL A 64 16.31 -20.43 -16.18
CA VAL A 64 15.33 -20.32 -17.25
C VAL A 64 15.32 -21.58 -18.10
N PHE A 65 14.25 -21.75 -18.88
CA PHE A 65 14.22 -22.76 -19.93
C PHE A 65 15.21 -22.40 -21.06
N GLY A 66 16.49 -22.73 -20.84
CA GLY A 66 17.62 -22.31 -21.65
C GLY A 66 18.90 -22.14 -20.81
N PRO A 67 19.92 -21.41 -21.30
CA PRO A 67 21.07 -21.07 -20.50
C PRO A 67 20.70 -20.07 -19.41
N ASN A 68 21.06 -20.39 -18.16
CA ASN A 68 20.96 -19.47 -17.02
C ASN A 68 21.71 -18.17 -17.30
N TYR A 69 21.28 -17.09 -16.66
CA TYR A 69 21.94 -15.81 -16.76
C TYR A 69 22.03 -15.12 -15.42
N GLU A 70 23.05 -14.28 -15.27
CA GLU A 70 23.22 -13.47 -14.08
C GLU A 70 22.58 -12.09 -14.25
N LYS A 71 21.96 -11.59 -13.17
CA LYS A 71 21.34 -10.26 -13.14
C LYS A 71 21.74 -9.54 -11.85
N CYS A 72 22.07 -8.27 -11.98
CA CYS A 72 22.28 -7.41 -10.82
C CYS A 72 20.95 -6.81 -10.36
N VAL A 73 20.57 -7.02 -9.10
CA VAL A 73 19.31 -6.56 -8.52
C VAL A 73 19.55 -5.71 -7.28
N GLY A 74 18.78 -4.63 -7.14
CA GLY A 74 18.81 -3.76 -5.96
C GLY A 74 17.75 -4.17 -4.94
N PRO A 75 17.66 -3.45 -3.81
CA PRO A 75 16.67 -3.72 -2.77
C PRO A 75 15.22 -3.67 -3.30
N GLY A 76 14.37 -4.56 -2.77
CA GLY A 76 12.97 -4.70 -3.16
C GLY A 76 12.75 -5.66 -4.32
N ASP A 77 11.57 -5.57 -4.94
CA ASP A 77 11.12 -6.51 -5.97
C ASP A 77 11.71 -6.22 -7.34
N THR A 78 12.31 -7.25 -7.93
CA THR A 78 12.76 -7.26 -9.31
C THR A 78 11.96 -8.26 -10.12
N TRP A 79 11.26 -7.81 -11.15
CA TRP A 79 10.62 -8.70 -12.12
C TRP A 79 11.68 -9.43 -12.97
N LEU A 80 11.54 -10.74 -13.08
CA LEU A 80 12.46 -11.61 -13.83
C LEU A 80 11.87 -12.03 -15.17
N GLY A 81 10.55 -12.13 -15.28
CA GLY A 81 9.85 -12.58 -16.47
C GLY A 81 8.56 -13.30 -16.14
N SER A 82 7.98 -13.97 -17.13
CA SER A 82 6.83 -14.84 -16.89
C SER A 82 7.24 -16.10 -16.13
N SER A 83 6.42 -16.54 -15.17
CA SER A 83 6.60 -17.81 -14.43
C SER A 83 6.69 -19.03 -15.35
N SER A 84 6.10 -18.97 -16.54
CA SER A 84 6.23 -20.03 -17.56
C SER A 84 7.63 -20.15 -18.19
N LYS A 85 8.55 -19.23 -17.90
CA LYS A 85 9.91 -19.18 -18.48
C LYS A 85 11.02 -19.19 -17.44
N ILE A 86 10.71 -18.89 -16.18
CA ILE A 86 11.67 -18.77 -15.10
C ILE A 86 11.45 -19.97 -14.17
N ASP A 87 12.47 -20.80 -14.00
CA ASP A 87 12.41 -21.98 -13.13
C ASP A 87 12.83 -21.66 -11.69
N GLY A 88 13.58 -20.57 -11.50
CA GLY A 88 14.10 -20.15 -10.21
C GLY A 88 15.03 -18.95 -10.28
N ALA A 89 15.40 -18.41 -9.11
CA ALA A 89 16.50 -17.47 -9.01
C ALA A 89 17.12 -17.47 -7.60
N PHE A 90 18.43 -17.32 -7.50
CA PHE A 90 19.13 -17.32 -6.22
C PHE A 90 20.35 -16.40 -6.21
N TYR A 91 20.67 -15.88 -5.02
CA TYR A 91 21.88 -15.08 -4.81
C TYR A 91 23.15 -15.91 -4.99
N VAL A 92 24.10 -15.42 -5.79
CA VAL A 92 25.36 -16.14 -6.08
C VAL A 92 26.53 -15.75 -5.17
N GLY A 93 26.30 -14.99 -4.09
CA GLY A 93 27.34 -14.69 -3.11
C GLY A 93 28.23 -13.48 -3.45
N ARG A 94 27.85 -12.64 -4.42
CA ARG A 94 28.62 -11.45 -4.83
C ARG A 94 27.78 -10.19 -5.06
N LEU A 95 28.35 -9.04 -4.77
CA LEU A 95 27.74 -7.73 -5.00
C LEU A 95 27.94 -7.22 -6.43
N CYS A 96 27.17 -6.18 -6.75
CA CYS A 96 27.23 -5.32 -7.92
C CYS A 96 26.58 -3.96 -7.51
#